data_AF-A0A7X9FG56-F1
#
_entry.id   AF-A0A7X9FG56-F1
#
_cell.length_a   1.000
_cell.length_b   1.000
_cell.length_c   1.000
_cell.angle_alpha   90.00
_cell.angle_beta   90.00
_cell.angle_gamma   90.00
#
_symmetry.space_group_name_H-M   'P 1'
#
loop_
_entity.id
_entity.type
_entity.pdbx_description
1 polymer ?
#
loop_
_entity_poly.entity_id
_entity_poly.type
_entity_poly.pdbx_seq_one_letter_code
_entity_poly.pdbx_strand_id
1 'polypeptide(L)'
;MKVVQRLFLTGLMAVCLLSAAPVIAQSSCGDANGDGVINVGDAVYTINYIFRGGPAPLPNCCFECTSGQTRPCYSGPPVTEGVGLCHAGTQTCVDGAWGPCEGEVVPSVEVCDGQDNDCDGIDDNDVPGVGEYCYTGLQGVCAAGIRYCVAGMWWCEPNESPAEEVCDGLDNDCNGVTDDNIPGIGEPCNTGNIGPCAAGTMQCVSGVLQCVSTYTPVAEICDGIDNDCNGLEDEELSAPPCSMQDGVCSGSVMQCGGPDGWLECTPADYGPHYEINETTCDDGLDNDCDGVTDADDPDCQKKK
;
A
#
# COMPACT_ATOMS: atom_id res chain seq x y z
N MET A 1 16.27 56.39 110.59
CA MET A 1 15.55 56.45 111.88
C MET A 1 14.21 55.74 111.71
N LYS A 2 13.88 54.80 112.62
CA LYS A 2 12.58 54.11 112.85
C LYS A 2 12.15 53.15 111.70
N VAL A 3 12.40 51.82 111.79
CA VAL A 3 11.79 50.77 112.66
C VAL A 3 10.28 50.68 112.35
N VAL A 4 9.69 49.55 111.91
CA VAL A 4 9.09 48.44 112.71
C VAL A 4 8.43 47.49 111.67
N GLN A 5 8.85 46.21 111.49
CA GLN A 5 8.27 44.97 112.08
C GLN A 5 6.91 44.56 111.42
N ARG A 6 6.55 43.34 110.99
CA ARG A 6 6.93 41.93 111.27
C ARG A 6 6.07 40.98 110.39
N LEU A 7 6.53 39.72 110.21
CA LEU A 7 5.75 38.44 110.11
C LEU A 7 4.93 38.20 108.81
N PHE A 8 4.87 37.04 108.14
CA PHE A 8 5.12 35.62 108.49
C PHE A 8 5.31 34.77 107.18
N LEU A 9 6.00 33.63 107.33
CA LEU A 9 5.91 32.35 106.59
C LEU A 9 6.52 32.20 105.16
N THR A 10 7.72 31.58 105.17
CA THR A 10 8.20 30.46 104.31
C THR A 10 7.09 29.68 103.59
N GLY A 11 7.16 29.25 102.33
CA GLY A 11 8.27 28.98 101.44
C GLY A 11 7.89 27.74 100.61
N LEU A 12 7.39 27.94 99.38
CA LEU A 12 7.26 26.90 98.36
C LEU A 12 7.82 27.50 97.06
N MET A 13 9.12 27.30 96.80
CA MET A 13 9.72 27.61 95.51
C MET A 13 9.34 26.52 94.52
N ALA A 14 8.34 26.78 93.68
CA ALA A 14 8.23 26.15 92.38
C ALA A 14 9.04 27.00 91.39
N VAL A 15 10.24 26.52 91.05
CA VAL A 15 11.09 27.11 90.02
C VAL A 15 10.41 26.88 88.66
N CYS A 16 9.75 27.92 88.15
CA CYS A 16 9.29 27.98 86.78
C CYS A 16 10.44 28.54 85.93
N LEU A 17 11.35 27.66 85.49
CA LEU A 17 12.28 27.96 84.41
C LEU A 17 11.53 27.73 83.09
N LEU A 18 10.82 28.75 82.62
CA LEU A 18 10.37 28.83 81.24
C LEU A 18 11.60 29.08 80.37
N SER A 19 12.00 28.07 79.60
CA SER A 19 12.93 28.22 78.49
C SER A 19 12.30 29.12 77.44
N ALA A 20 12.97 30.23 77.13
CA ALA A 20 12.69 31.02 75.95
C ALA A 20 12.93 30.14 74.70
N ALA A 21 11.86 29.57 74.17
CA ALA A 21 11.82 29.20 72.77
C ALA A 21 11.72 30.50 71.95
N PRO A 22 12.49 30.68 70.86
CA PRO A 22 12.30 31.82 70.00
C PRO A 22 10.91 31.69 69.34
N VAL A 23 10.09 32.72 69.50
CA VAL A 23 8.88 32.89 68.71
C VAL A 23 9.34 33.13 67.28
N ILE A 24 9.30 32.09 66.45
CA ILE A 24 9.41 32.25 65.00
C ILE A 24 8.14 33.01 64.61
N ALA A 25 8.28 34.31 64.32
CA ALA A 25 7.19 35.15 63.84
C ALA A 25 6.71 34.58 62.51
N GLN A 26 5.59 33.87 62.56
CA GLN A 26 4.91 33.31 61.41
C GLN A 26 4.14 34.45 60.73
N SER A 27 4.87 35.28 59.99
CA SER A 27 4.30 36.39 59.24
C SER A 27 3.42 35.80 58.12
N SER A 28 2.12 36.11 58.15
CA SER A 28 1.16 35.63 57.16
C SER A 28 0.99 36.65 56.03
N CYS A 29 0.89 36.19 54.78
CA CYS A 29 0.64 37.05 53.61
C CYS A 29 -0.61 37.90 53.84
N GLY A 30 -0.49 39.22 53.64
CA GLY A 30 -1.54 40.18 53.96
C GLY A 30 -1.40 40.93 55.28
N ASP A 31 -0.46 40.56 56.16
CA ASP A 31 -0.09 41.35 57.36
C ASP A 31 1.00 42.37 56.99
N ALA A 32 0.57 43.48 56.37
CA ALA A 32 1.47 44.50 55.85
C ALA A 32 2.07 45.37 56.97
N ASN A 33 1.39 45.46 58.11
CA ASN A 33 1.82 46.26 59.25
C ASN A 33 2.61 45.46 60.30
N GLY A 34 2.65 44.14 60.19
CA GLY A 34 3.42 43.23 61.06
C GLY A 34 2.77 43.00 62.44
N ASP A 35 1.46 43.21 62.58
CA ASP A 35 0.74 43.10 63.86
C ASP A 35 0.23 41.68 64.17
N GLY A 36 0.42 40.75 63.24
CA GLY A 36 0.04 39.34 63.36
C GLY A 36 -1.44 39.07 63.03
N VAL A 37 -2.20 40.06 62.54
CA VAL A 37 -3.63 39.93 62.25
C VAL A 37 -3.97 40.52 60.88
N ILE A 38 -4.32 39.68 59.90
CA ILE A 38 -4.72 40.14 58.57
C ILE A 38 -6.10 40.82 58.64
N ASN A 39 -6.15 42.14 58.41
CA ASN A 39 -7.38 42.92 58.41
C ASN A 39 -7.28 44.18 57.51
N VAL A 40 -8.29 45.05 57.55
CA VAL A 40 -8.30 46.29 56.73
C VAL A 40 -7.13 47.23 57.07
N GLY A 41 -6.57 47.13 58.28
CA GLY A 41 -5.40 47.85 58.74
C GLY A 41 -4.18 47.63 57.84
N ASP A 42 -4.02 46.44 57.29
CA ASP A 42 -2.92 46.09 56.38
C ASP A 42 -3.07 46.73 55.00
N ALA A 43 -4.29 46.74 54.48
CA ALA A 43 -4.61 47.42 53.22
C ALA A 43 -4.35 48.92 53.35
N VAL A 44 -4.77 49.53 54.47
CA VAL A 44 -4.53 50.94 54.78
C VAL A 44 -3.03 51.22 54.94
N TYR A 45 -2.29 50.33 55.61
CA TYR A 45 -0.84 50.44 55.78
C TYR A 45 -0.12 50.46 54.43
N THR A 46 -0.52 49.57 53.51
CA THR A 46 0.02 49.48 52.14
C THR A 46 -0.28 50.73 51.31
N ILE A 47 -1.52 51.25 51.38
CA ILE A 47 -1.91 52.50 50.70
C ILE A 47 -1.09 53.69 51.22
N ASN A 48 -0.85 53.75 52.53
CA ASN A 48 -0.04 54.81 53.13
C ASN A 48 1.44 54.73 52.72
N TYR A 49 1.99 53.53 52.57
CA TYR A 49 3.32 53.36 51.99
C TYR A 49 3.39 53.89 50.56
N ILE A 50 2.50 53.43 49.67
CA ILE A 50 2.52 53.74 48.23
C ILE A 50 2.27 55.23 47.97
N PHE A 51 1.29 55.83 48.67
CA PHE A 51 0.78 57.16 48.31
C PHE A 51 1.13 58.27 49.31
N ARG A 52 1.58 57.92 50.51
CA ARG A 52 1.86 58.90 51.57
C ARG A 52 3.28 58.81 52.12
N GLY A 53 4.15 58.01 51.49
CA GLY A 53 5.54 57.88 51.90
C GLY A 53 5.71 57.26 53.29
N GLY A 54 4.79 56.38 53.69
CA GLY A 54 4.90 55.62 54.93
C GLY A 54 6.12 54.69 54.95
N PRO A 55 6.37 53.98 56.06
CA PRO A 55 7.42 52.94 56.12
C PRO A 55 7.11 51.80 55.14
N ALA A 56 8.15 51.19 54.58
CA ALA A 56 7.98 50.01 53.73
C ALA A 56 7.31 48.88 54.53
N PRO A 57 6.27 48.21 53.96
CA PRO A 57 5.71 47.01 54.56
C PRO A 57 6.79 45.93 54.65
N LEU A 58 6.67 45.05 55.65
CA LEU A 58 7.66 44.01 55.89
C LEU A 58 7.79 43.11 54.64
N PRO A 59 9.01 42.84 54.13
CA PRO A 59 9.23 42.32 52.78
C PRO A 59 8.85 40.84 52.55
N ASN A 60 8.30 40.13 53.54
CA ASN A 60 8.14 38.67 53.46
C ASN A 60 6.69 38.17 53.51
N CYS A 61 5.76 38.97 52.98
CA CYS A 61 4.34 38.65 53.08
C CYS A 61 3.67 38.35 51.74
N CYS A 62 4.29 37.61 50.80
CA CYS A 62 3.57 36.65 49.94
C CYS A 62 4.54 35.69 49.21
N PHE A 63 4.19 34.39 49.27
CA PHE A 63 4.77 33.26 48.54
C PHE A 63 6.21 32.83 48.85
N GLU A 64 6.53 32.70 50.14
CA GLU A 64 7.57 31.75 50.54
C GLU A 64 6.87 30.55 51.17
N CYS A 65 6.99 29.38 50.54
CA CYS A 65 6.62 28.14 51.19
C CYS A 65 7.72 27.74 52.19
N THR A 66 7.38 26.98 53.23
CA THR A 66 8.42 26.46 54.13
C THR A 66 9.08 25.25 53.47
N SER A 67 10.42 25.21 53.40
CA SER A 67 11.15 24.08 52.83
C SER A 67 10.65 22.75 53.39
N GLY A 68 10.26 21.83 52.50
CA GLY A 68 9.65 20.54 52.82
C GLY A 68 8.11 20.53 52.91
N GLN A 69 7.43 21.68 52.83
CA GLN A 69 5.97 21.69 52.62
C GLN A 69 5.62 21.11 51.25
N THR A 70 4.48 20.43 51.17
CA THR A 70 3.92 19.90 49.93
C THR A 70 2.53 20.46 49.65
N ARG A 71 2.14 20.52 48.38
CA ARG A 71 0.78 20.87 47.95
C ARG A 71 0.40 20.15 46.65
N PRO A 72 -0.89 19.92 46.38
CA PRO A 72 -1.33 19.49 45.06
C PRO A 72 -1.09 20.60 44.04
N CYS A 73 -0.87 20.20 42.81
CA CYS A 73 -0.65 21.09 41.68
C CYS A 73 -1.14 20.41 40.40
N TYR A 74 -1.59 21.22 39.45
CA TYR A 74 -2.00 20.75 38.13
C TYR A 74 -1.85 21.93 37.19
N SER A 75 -1.05 21.77 36.14
CA SER A 75 -0.77 22.84 35.17
C SER A 75 -1.67 22.80 33.93
N GLY A 76 -2.46 21.73 33.76
CA GLY A 76 -3.44 21.59 32.68
C GLY A 76 -4.72 22.41 32.91
N PRO A 77 -5.64 22.44 31.93
CA PRO A 77 -6.96 23.05 32.08
C PRO A 77 -7.72 22.43 33.26
N PRO A 78 -8.31 23.20 34.20
CA PRO A 78 -8.94 22.62 35.39
C PRO A 78 -10.06 21.59 35.13
N VAL A 79 -10.66 21.62 33.94
CA VAL A 79 -11.72 20.68 33.53
C VAL A 79 -11.21 19.29 33.17
N THR A 80 -9.91 19.13 32.92
CA THR A 80 -9.28 17.86 32.55
C THR A 80 -8.67 17.14 33.76
N GLU A 81 -8.68 17.75 34.95
CA GLU A 81 -8.11 17.15 36.17
C GLU A 81 -8.97 15.95 36.62
N GLY A 82 -8.38 14.75 36.64
CA GLY A 82 -9.05 13.52 37.03
C GLY A 82 -9.90 12.88 35.92
N VAL A 83 -9.75 13.33 34.67
CA VAL A 83 -10.39 12.76 33.48
C VAL A 83 -9.36 11.92 32.73
N GLY A 84 -9.73 10.71 32.32
CA GLY A 84 -8.81 9.81 31.62
C GLY A 84 -7.55 9.50 32.44
N LEU A 85 -6.39 9.69 31.80
CA LEU A 85 -5.09 9.57 32.46
C LEU A 85 -4.66 10.82 33.23
N CYS A 86 -5.34 11.94 33.05
CA CYS A 86 -4.92 13.20 33.65
C CYS A 86 -5.12 13.23 35.16
N HIS A 87 -4.06 13.61 35.87
CA HIS A 87 -4.13 13.78 37.31
C HIS A 87 -3.15 14.84 37.83
N ALA A 88 -3.51 15.42 38.96
CA ALA A 88 -2.65 16.33 39.71
C ALA A 88 -1.36 15.63 40.18
N GLY A 89 -0.30 16.43 40.27
CA GLY A 89 0.96 16.06 40.90
C GLY A 89 1.11 16.68 42.30
N THR A 90 2.32 16.61 42.83
CA THR A 90 2.70 17.24 44.10
C THR A 90 3.88 18.17 43.91
N GLN A 91 3.75 19.41 44.37
CA GLN A 91 4.85 20.36 44.48
C GLN A 91 5.47 20.26 45.87
N THR A 92 6.81 20.22 45.93
CA THR A 92 7.57 20.34 47.18
C THR A 92 8.27 21.69 47.23
N CYS A 93 8.22 22.34 48.38
CA CYS A 93 8.93 23.58 48.60
C CYS A 93 10.42 23.34 48.87
N VAL A 94 11.29 24.06 48.17
CA VAL A 94 12.73 24.09 48.40
C VAL A 94 13.19 25.55 48.42
N ASP A 95 13.87 25.94 49.51
CA ASP A 95 14.44 27.28 49.68
C ASP A 95 13.44 28.43 49.41
N GLY A 96 12.20 28.29 49.90
CA GLY A 96 11.17 29.32 49.77
C GLY A 96 10.32 29.23 48.50
N ALA A 97 10.74 28.45 47.49
CA ALA A 97 10.04 28.32 46.21
C ALA A 97 9.41 26.95 46.01
N TRP A 98 8.23 26.92 45.39
CA TRP A 98 7.61 25.68 44.95
C TRP A 98 8.38 25.11 43.75
N GLY A 99 8.78 23.84 43.85
CA GLY A 99 9.43 23.11 42.78
C GLY A 99 8.49 22.77 41.60
N PRO A 100 8.92 21.88 40.69
CA PRO A 100 8.05 21.36 39.64
C PRO A 100 6.88 20.59 40.25
N CYS A 101 5.79 20.47 39.49
CA CYS A 101 4.68 19.62 39.89
C CYS A 101 5.02 18.16 39.55
N GLU A 102 5.59 17.45 40.51
CA GLU A 102 6.05 16.09 40.27
C GLU A 102 4.87 15.12 40.18
N GLY A 103 4.87 14.30 39.13
CA GLY A 103 3.85 13.29 38.88
C GLY A 103 2.51 13.86 38.40
N GLU A 104 2.44 15.09 37.88
CA GLU A 104 1.26 15.49 37.10
C GLU A 104 1.24 14.79 35.74
N VAL A 105 0.03 14.48 35.27
CA VAL A 105 -0.23 14.09 33.87
C VAL A 105 -1.25 15.07 33.33
N VAL A 106 -0.84 15.87 32.36
CA VAL A 106 -1.66 16.90 31.71
C VAL A 106 -2.07 16.46 30.31
N PRO A 107 -3.12 17.06 29.71
CA PRO A 107 -3.57 16.71 28.37
C PRO A 107 -2.44 16.73 27.35
N SER A 108 -2.43 15.72 26.50
CA SER A 108 -1.54 15.58 25.35
C SER A 108 -2.38 15.23 24.12
N VAL A 109 -1.76 15.15 22.94
CA VAL A 109 -2.52 14.73 21.75
C VAL A 109 -2.92 13.26 21.89
N GLU A 110 -4.11 12.92 21.44
CA GLU A 110 -4.59 11.54 21.36
C GLU A 110 -3.62 10.63 20.62
N VAL A 111 -3.44 9.42 21.16
CA VAL A 111 -2.67 8.34 20.56
C VAL A 111 -3.55 7.11 20.59
N CYS A 112 -3.51 6.29 19.54
CA CYS A 112 -4.27 5.04 19.50
C CYS A 112 -3.70 4.01 20.49
N ASP A 113 -4.09 4.10 21.74
CA ASP A 113 -3.63 3.24 22.82
C ASP A 113 -4.75 2.80 23.78
N GLY A 114 -5.99 3.25 23.53
CA GLY A 114 -7.17 2.88 24.32
C GLY A 114 -7.27 3.67 25.62
N GLN A 115 -6.64 4.83 25.69
CA GLN A 115 -6.68 5.73 26.82
C GLN A 115 -6.96 7.16 26.34
N ASP A 116 -7.74 7.88 27.12
CA ASP A 116 -7.96 9.31 26.99
C ASP A 116 -6.69 10.13 27.36
N ASN A 117 -5.91 10.51 26.36
CA ASN A 117 -4.64 11.23 26.48
C ASN A 117 -4.82 12.75 26.51
N ASP A 118 -5.87 13.27 25.88
CA ASP A 118 -6.25 14.69 25.87
C ASP A 118 -7.24 15.07 26.99
N CYS A 119 -7.73 14.04 27.70
CA CYS A 119 -8.50 14.13 28.92
C CYS A 119 -9.84 14.84 28.72
N ASP A 120 -10.48 14.60 27.57
CA ASP A 120 -11.81 15.09 27.23
C ASP A 120 -12.95 14.15 27.67
N GLY A 121 -12.58 12.95 28.15
CA GLY A 121 -13.48 11.91 28.64
C GLY A 121 -13.83 10.81 27.64
N ILE A 122 -13.21 10.80 26.46
CA ILE A 122 -13.44 9.81 25.42
C ILE A 122 -12.11 9.24 24.94
N ASP A 123 -11.89 7.94 25.17
CA ASP A 123 -10.69 7.26 24.68
C ASP A 123 -10.64 7.27 23.13
N ASP A 124 -9.48 7.64 22.56
CA ASP A 124 -9.14 7.55 21.13
C ASP A 124 -10.04 8.36 20.15
N ASN A 125 -10.63 9.50 20.54
CA ASN A 125 -11.61 10.23 19.70
C ASN A 125 -11.02 11.18 18.63
N ASP A 126 -9.84 11.74 18.86
CA ASP A 126 -9.20 12.72 17.95
C ASP A 126 -7.76 12.31 17.57
N VAL A 127 -7.53 11.00 17.44
CA VAL A 127 -6.21 10.41 17.15
C VAL A 127 -5.67 10.87 15.79
N PRO A 128 -4.48 11.51 15.73
CA PRO A 128 -3.84 11.90 14.49
C PRO A 128 -3.60 10.72 13.54
N GLY A 129 -4.07 10.91 12.31
CA GLY A 129 -3.87 10.00 11.18
C GLY A 129 -4.86 8.84 11.10
N VAL A 130 -5.92 8.84 11.92
CA VAL A 130 -7.17 8.14 11.55
C VAL A 130 -7.68 8.72 10.22
N GLY A 131 -8.15 7.85 9.32
CA GLY A 131 -8.59 8.24 7.99
C GLY A 131 -7.46 8.38 6.96
N GLU A 132 -6.19 8.25 7.36
CA GLU A 132 -5.07 8.25 6.42
C GLU A 132 -4.97 6.93 5.65
N TYR A 133 -4.33 7.02 4.49
CA TYR A 133 -3.96 5.86 3.68
C TYR A 133 -3.02 4.93 4.45
N CYS A 134 -3.26 3.62 4.33
CA CYS A 134 -2.41 2.58 4.87
C CYS A 134 -2.29 1.38 3.92
N TYR A 135 -1.31 0.52 4.18
CA TYR A 135 -1.14 -0.75 3.49
C TYR A 135 -1.63 -1.89 4.39
N THR A 136 -2.53 -2.72 3.86
CA THR A 136 -3.13 -3.87 4.59
C THR A 136 -2.19 -5.08 4.67
N GLY A 137 -1.17 -5.10 3.80
CA GLY A 137 -0.29 -6.26 3.59
C GLY A 137 -0.91 -7.33 2.67
N LEU A 138 -2.15 -7.15 2.22
CA LEU A 138 -2.78 -7.96 1.19
C LEU A 138 -2.20 -7.62 -0.19
N GLN A 139 -2.48 -8.48 -1.18
CA GLN A 139 -2.06 -8.28 -2.57
C GLN A 139 -3.15 -7.61 -3.40
N GLY A 140 -2.82 -7.27 -4.64
CA GLY A 140 -3.78 -6.76 -5.60
C GLY A 140 -4.48 -5.48 -5.18
N VAL A 141 -5.77 -5.39 -5.53
CA VAL A 141 -6.61 -4.22 -5.23
C VAL A 141 -6.86 -4.03 -3.72
N CYS A 142 -6.73 -5.10 -2.94
CA CYS A 142 -6.92 -5.09 -1.48
C CYS A 142 -5.73 -4.50 -0.70
N ALA A 143 -4.60 -4.23 -1.36
CA ALA A 143 -3.38 -3.77 -0.70
C ALA A 143 -3.55 -2.38 -0.04
N ALA A 144 -4.40 -1.54 -0.62
CA ALA A 144 -4.71 -0.20 -0.14
C ALA A 144 -5.85 -0.24 0.89
N GLY A 145 -5.72 0.54 1.96
CA GLY A 145 -6.75 0.68 2.97
C GLY A 145 -6.76 2.05 3.64
N ILE A 146 -7.69 2.22 4.58
CA ILE A 146 -7.81 3.38 5.46
C ILE A 146 -7.52 2.98 6.91
N ARG A 147 -6.77 3.84 7.59
CA ARG A 147 -6.31 3.61 8.96
C ARG A 147 -7.39 3.99 9.97
N TYR A 148 -7.68 3.08 10.90
CA TYR A 148 -8.61 3.28 12.01
C TYR A 148 -7.92 2.96 13.34
N CYS A 149 -8.35 3.64 14.40
CA CYS A 149 -8.06 3.22 15.76
C CYS A 149 -9.24 2.40 16.28
N VAL A 150 -9.02 1.13 16.60
CA VAL A 150 -10.06 0.24 17.11
C VAL A 150 -9.55 -0.43 18.37
N ALA A 151 -10.14 -0.05 19.51
CA ALA A 151 -9.78 -0.56 20.83
C ALA A 151 -8.29 -0.43 21.15
N GLY A 152 -7.72 0.77 20.99
CA GLY A 152 -6.31 1.06 21.25
C GLY A 152 -5.30 0.37 20.32
N MET A 153 -5.76 -0.11 19.16
CA MET A 153 -4.90 -0.73 18.15
C MET A 153 -5.15 -0.13 16.77
N TRP A 154 -4.05 0.14 16.06
CA TRP A 154 -4.10 0.54 14.66
C TRP A 154 -4.59 -0.63 13.80
N TRP A 155 -5.65 -0.38 13.06
CA TRP A 155 -6.21 -1.28 12.07
C TRP A 155 -6.17 -0.61 10.69
N CYS A 156 -5.82 -1.38 9.66
CA CYS A 156 -5.90 -0.92 8.27
C CYS A 156 -7.03 -1.69 7.60
N GLU A 157 -8.16 -1.01 7.37
CA GLU A 157 -9.30 -1.62 6.69
C GLU A 157 -9.10 -1.51 5.18
N PRO A 158 -9.13 -2.63 4.42
CA PRO A 158 -9.01 -2.60 2.97
C PRO A 158 -10.09 -1.75 2.32
N ASN A 159 -9.72 -0.99 1.28
CA ASN A 159 -10.68 -0.19 0.49
C ASN A 159 -11.58 -1.09 -0.36
N GLU A 160 -11.03 -2.21 -0.83
CA GLU A 160 -11.72 -3.18 -1.66
C GLU A 160 -11.70 -4.55 -0.97
N SER A 161 -12.77 -5.32 -1.15
CA SER A 161 -12.86 -6.70 -0.69
C SER A 161 -12.54 -7.66 -1.84
N PRO A 162 -12.02 -8.87 -1.56
CA PRO A 162 -11.83 -9.90 -2.58
C PRO A 162 -13.09 -10.13 -3.40
N ALA A 163 -12.96 -10.07 -4.71
CA ALA A 163 -13.99 -10.28 -5.70
C ALA A 163 -13.57 -11.38 -6.68
N GLU A 164 -14.49 -11.84 -7.54
CA GLU A 164 -14.12 -12.77 -8.61
C GLU A 164 -13.23 -12.08 -9.63
N GLU A 165 -12.29 -12.84 -10.18
CA GLU A 165 -11.38 -12.35 -11.21
C GLU A 165 -12.08 -12.07 -12.54
N VAL A 166 -11.58 -11.05 -13.20
CA VAL A 166 -11.94 -10.66 -14.58
C VAL A 166 -10.65 -10.35 -15.32
N CYS A 167 -10.67 -10.39 -16.66
CA CYS A 167 -9.50 -9.98 -17.43
C CYS A 167 -9.33 -8.45 -17.40
N ASP A 168 -8.94 -7.84 -16.28
CA ASP A 168 -8.66 -6.41 -16.18
C ASP A 168 -7.20 -6.11 -15.86
N GLY A 169 -6.37 -7.14 -15.70
CA GLY A 169 -4.96 -7.03 -15.34
C GLY A 169 -4.76 -6.66 -13.87
N LEU A 170 -5.79 -6.81 -13.03
CA LEU A 170 -5.73 -6.63 -11.60
C LEU A 170 -5.86 -8.01 -10.89
N ASP A 171 -5.47 -8.03 -9.62
CA ASP A 171 -5.68 -9.17 -8.71
C ASP A 171 -6.85 -8.77 -7.81
N ASN A 172 -8.04 -9.16 -8.26
CA ASN A 172 -9.33 -8.77 -7.70
C ASN A 172 -9.75 -9.70 -6.55
N ASP A 173 -9.31 -10.96 -6.56
CA ASP A 173 -9.52 -11.90 -5.46
C ASP A 173 -8.42 -11.82 -4.39
N CYS A 174 -7.38 -11.02 -4.66
CA CYS A 174 -6.28 -10.68 -3.78
C CYS A 174 -5.45 -11.90 -3.34
N ASN A 175 -5.38 -12.93 -4.19
CA ASN A 175 -4.62 -14.16 -3.96
C ASN A 175 -3.13 -14.03 -4.35
N GLY A 176 -2.74 -12.93 -5.01
CA GLY A 176 -1.38 -12.65 -5.45
C GLY A 176 -1.05 -13.09 -6.88
N VAL A 177 -2.04 -13.55 -7.64
CA VAL A 177 -1.95 -13.89 -9.05
C VAL A 177 -2.96 -13.02 -9.82
N THR A 178 -2.53 -12.45 -10.94
CA THR A 178 -3.36 -11.58 -11.77
C THR A 178 -4.14 -12.41 -12.78
N ASP A 179 -5.42 -12.07 -12.99
CA ASP A 179 -6.31 -12.67 -13.99
C ASP A 179 -6.39 -14.23 -13.92
N ASP A 180 -6.39 -14.84 -12.73
CA ASP A 180 -6.54 -16.29 -12.54
C ASP A 180 -7.96 -16.69 -12.11
N ASN A 181 -8.27 -17.98 -11.97
CA ASN A 181 -9.60 -18.48 -11.56
C ASN A 181 -10.82 -17.93 -12.35
N ILE A 182 -10.61 -17.27 -13.50
CA ILE A 182 -11.68 -16.71 -14.33
C ILE A 182 -12.50 -17.86 -14.95
N PRO A 183 -13.84 -17.85 -14.85
CA PRO A 183 -14.67 -18.89 -15.45
C PRO A 183 -14.39 -19.08 -16.94
N GLY A 184 -13.96 -20.30 -17.30
CA GLY A 184 -13.67 -20.70 -18.67
C GLY A 184 -12.25 -20.43 -19.13
N ILE A 185 -11.38 -19.78 -18.36
CA ILE A 185 -9.97 -19.63 -18.71
C ILE A 185 -9.28 -21.00 -18.80
N GLY A 186 -8.43 -21.19 -19.80
CA GLY A 186 -7.74 -22.46 -20.07
C GLY A 186 -8.63 -23.56 -20.68
N GLU A 187 -9.95 -23.41 -20.71
CA GLU A 187 -10.84 -24.35 -21.38
C GLU A 187 -10.63 -24.32 -22.90
N PRO A 188 -10.77 -25.48 -23.58
CA PRO A 188 -10.66 -25.54 -25.02
C PRO A 188 -11.78 -24.75 -25.68
N CYS A 189 -11.45 -24.07 -26.77
CA CYS A 189 -12.38 -23.27 -27.54
C CYS A 189 -12.09 -23.41 -29.03
N ASN A 190 -13.01 -22.91 -29.87
CA ASN A 190 -12.84 -22.86 -31.32
C ASN A 190 -12.67 -21.41 -31.77
N THR A 191 -11.56 -21.10 -32.45
CA THR A 191 -11.21 -19.75 -32.91
C THR A 191 -12.04 -19.29 -34.11
N GLY A 192 -12.69 -20.22 -34.81
CA GLY A 192 -13.35 -20.01 -36.09
C GLY A 192 -12.42 -20.06 -37.30
N ASN A 193 -11.11 -20.24 -37.09
CA ASN A 193 -10.14 -20.40 -38.19
C ASN A 193 -10.29 -21.77 -38.85
N ILE A 194 -9.73 -21.90 -40.07
CA ILE A 194 -9.75 -23.14 -40.85
C ILE A 194 -8.62 -24.06 -40.35
N GLY A 195 -8.79 -25.37 -40.55
CA GLY A 195 -7.73 -26.33 -40.29
C GLY A 195 -7.33 -26.46 -38.81
N PRO A 196 -6.05 -26.75 -38.51
CA PRO A 196 -5.56 -26.95 -37.14
C PRO A 196 -5.63 -25.67 -36.29
N CYS A 197 -5.67 -24.51 -36.92
CA CYS A 197 -5.78 -23.19 -36.29
C CYS A 197 -7.11 -23.00 -35.55
N ALA A 198 -8.14 -23.79 -35.90
CA ALA A 198 -9.45 -23.80 -35.27
C ALA A 198 -9.38 -24.12 -33.77
N ALA A 199 -8.43 -24.98 -33.36
CA ALA A 199 -8.27 -25.36 -31.96
C ALA A 199 -7.57 -24.25 -31.16
N GLY A 200 -8.20 -23.83 -30.07
CA GLY A 200 -7.67 -22.80 -29.18
C GLY A 200 -7.96 -23.05 -27.71
N THR A 201 -7.49 -22.13 -26.87
CA THR A 201 -7.79 -22.05 -25.44
C THR A 201 -8.26 -20.65 -25.08
N MET A 202 -9.17 -20.55 -24.12
CA MET A 202 -9.63 -19.26 -23.60
C MET A 202 -8.52 -18.60 -22.77
N GLN A 203 -8.13 -17.38 -23.14
CA GLN A 203 -7.05 -16.63 -22.51
C GLN A 203 -7.44 -15.15 -22.39
N CYS A 204 -6.91 -14.45 -21.40
CA CYS A 204 -7.04 -13.00 -21.33
C CYS A 204 -6.14 -12.34 -22.37
N VAL A 205 -6.76 -11.68 -23.35
CA VAL A 205 -6.07 -10.92 -24.40
C VAL A 205 -6.63 -9.51 -24.42
N SER A 206 -5.77 -8.53 -24.17
CA SER A 206 -6.15 -7.11 -24.15
C SER A 206 -7.35 -6.79 -23.24
N GLY A 207 -7.42 -7.44 -22.08
CA GLY A 207 -8.48 -7.23 -21.09
C GLY A 207 -9.83 -7.88 -21.42
N VAL A 208 -9.84 -8.88 -22.31
CA VAL A 208 -11.04 -9.64 -22.63
C VAL A 208 -10.70 -11.12 -22.72
N LEU A 209 -11.59 -11.98 -22.24
CA LEU A 209 -11.46 -13.42 -22.41
C LEU A 209 -11.70 -13.77 -23.89
N GLN A 210 -10.65 -14.19 -24.59
CA GLN A 210 -10.66 -14.50 -26.02
C GLN A 210 -10.17 -15.92 -26.28
N CYS A 211 -10.68 -16.54 -27.35
CA CYS A 211 -10.18 -17.81 -27.82
C CYS A 211 -8.91 -17.61 -28.65
N VAL A 212 -7.77 -18.08 -28.14
CA VAL A 212 -6.47 -17.96 -28.82
C VAL A 212 -6.07 -19.32 -29.36
N SER A 213 -5.68 -19.37 -30.64
CA SER A 213 -5.22 -20.61 -31.27
C SER A 213 -4.01 -21.17 -30.52
N THR A 214 -4.01 -22.47 -30.27
CA THR A 214 -2.84 -23.17 -29.70
C THR A 214 -1.90 -23.71 -30.77
N TYR A 215 -2.30 -23.60 -32.03
CA TYR A 215 -1.49 -24.04 -33.15
C TYR A 215 -0.44 -22.99 -33.48
N THR A 216 0.77 -23.43 -33.81
CA THR A 216 1.83 -22.54 -34.30
C THR A 216 1.80 -22.58 -35.82
N PRO A 217 1.47 -21.47 -36.50
CA PRO A 217 1.51 -21.36 -37.95
C PRO A 217 2.80 -21.90 -38.55
N VAL A 218 2.68 -22.73 -39.58
CA VAL A 218 3.80 -23.21 -40.40
C VAL A 218 3.49 -22.95 -41.87
N ALA A 219 4.52 -22.89 -42.72
CA ALA A 219 4.30 -22.70 -44.14
C ALA A 219 3.41 -23.80 -44.74
N GLU A 220 2.62 -23.42 -45.74
CA GLU A 220 1.68 -24.32 -46.39
C GLU A 220 2.34 -25.55 -47.01
N ILE A 221 1.59 -26.64 -46.96
CA ILE A 221 1.84 -27.86 -47.72
C ILE A 221 0.60 -28.18 -48.53
N CYS A 222 0.75 -28.90 -49.64
CA CYS A 222 -0.39 -29.32 -50.44
C CYS A 222 -1.14 -30.44 -49.72
N ASP A 223 -2.07 -30.08 -48.84
CA ASP A 223 -2.92 -31.02 -48.09
C ASP A 223 -4.37 -30.53 -47.91
N GLY A 224 -4.74 -29.38 -48.50
CA GLY A 224 -6.09 -28.83 -48.41
C GLY A 224 -6.45 -28.29 -47.04
N ILE A 225 -5.43 -27.88 -46.27
CA ILE A 225 -5.57 -27.35 -44.92
C ILE A 225 -4.83 -26.00 -44.86
N ASP A 226 -5.38 -25.05 -44.11
CA ASP A 226 -4.72 -23.79 -43.74
C ASP A 226 -3.70 -24.06 -42.61
N ASN A 227 -2.43 -24.24 -42.95
CA ASN A 227 -1.34 -24.55 -42.04
C ASN A 227 -0.66 -23.30 -41.47
N ASP A 228 -0.75 -22.15 -42.14
CA ASP A 228 -0.16 -20.89 -41.71
C ASP A 228 -1.16 -19.95 -41.01
N CYS A 229 -2.42 -20.38 -40.92
CA CYS A 229 -3.53 -19.68 -40.28
C CYS A 229 -3.87 -18.32 -40.91
N ASN A 230 -3.59 -18.11 -42.20
CA ASN A 230 -3.92 -16.86 -42.90
C ASN A 230 -5.35 -16.85 -43.48
N GLY A 231 -6.06 -17.98 -43.44
CA GLY A 231 -7.44 -18.14 -43.92
C GLY A 231 -7.56 -18.59 -45.37
N LEU A 232 -6.46 -18.94 -46.02
CA LEU A 232 -6.41 -19.57 -47.34
C LEU A 232 -5.86 -21.00 -47.20
N GLU A 233 -6.19 -21.85 -48.16
CA GLU A 233 -5.70 -23.23 -48.22
C GLU A 233 -4.73 -23.33 -49.41
N ASP A 234 -3.59 -24.01 -49.21
CA ASP A 234 -2.64 -24.38 -50.27
C ASP A 234 -2.05 -23.19 -51.09
N GLU A 235 -1.86 -22.03 -50.49
CA GLU A 235 -1.17 -20.88 -51.09
C GLU A 235 0.35 -20.90 -50.88
N GLU A 236 1.05 -20.03 -51.63
CA GLU A 236 2.52 -19.84 -51.53
C GLU A 236 3.36 -21.14 -51.60
N LEU A 237 2.82 -22.20 -52.23
CA LEU A 237 3.46 -23.51 -52.30
C LEU A 237 4.68 -23.54 -53.24
N SER A 238 5.69 -24.30 -52.82
CA SER A 238 6.82 -24.68 -53.68
C SER A 238 6.55 -26.03 -54.35
N ALA A 239 5.95 -25.99 -55.54
CA ALA A 239 5.60 -27.20 -56.28
C ALA A 239 6.82 -28.06 -56.66
N PRO A 240 6.78 -29.39 -56.42
CA PRO A 240 7.83 -30.31 -56.86
C PRO A 240 7.83 -30.46 -58.39
N PRO A 241 8.99 -30.77 -59.00
CA PRO A 241 9.08 -30.99 -60.43
C PRO A 241 8.32 -32.26 -60.85
N CYS A 242 7.76 -32.24 -62.07
CA CYS A 242 7.21 -33.43 -62.70
C CYS A 242 8.28 -34.50 -62.95
N SER A 243 7.86 -35.75 -63.21
CA SER A 243 8.76 -36.90 -63.41
C SER A 243 9.64 -36.80 -64.65
N MET A 244 9.20 -36.11 -65.71
CA MET A 244 10.00 -35.83 -66.91
C MET A 244 10.49 -34.37 -66.88
N GLN A 245 11.79 -34.16 -67.06
CA GLN A 245 12.43 -32.84 -67.01
C GLN A 245 13.40 -32.58 -68.17
N ASP A 246 13.53 -33.55 -69.08
CA ASP A 246 14.30 -33.40 -70.31
C ASP A 246 13.46 -32.70 -71.39
N GLY A 247 14.14 -32.17 -72.41
CA GLY A 247 13.47 -31.56 -73.56
C GLY A 247 12.48 -30.45 -73.21
N VAL A 248 11.32 -30.52 -73.86
CA VAL A 248 10.23 -29.55 -73.69
C VAL A 248 9.56 -29.62 -72.31
N CYS A 249 9.76 -30.72 -71.57
CA CYS A 249 9.21 -30.92 -70.22
C CYS A 249 9.99 -30.17 -69.13
N SER A 250 11.16 -29.61 -69.45
CA SER A 250 12.02 -28.96 -68.45
C SER A 250 11.32 -27.79 -67.74
N GLY A 251 11.28 -27.84 -66.41
CA GLY A 251 10.64 -26.82 -65.57
C GLY A 251 9.14 -27.04 -65.35
N SER A 252 8.57 -28.13 -65.86
CA SER A 252 7.21 -28.56 -65.49
C SER A 252 7.14 -28.96 -64.02
N VAL A 253 6.06 -28.58 -63.34
CA VAL A 253 5.83 -28.80 -61.91
C VAL A 253 4.47 -29.44 -61.66
N MET A 254 4.36 -30.19 -60.58
CA MET A 254 3.11 -30.85 -60.18
C MET A 254 2.06 -29.81 -59.77
N GLN A 255 0.77 -30.13 -59.99
CA GLN A 255 -0.34 -29.32 -59.51
C GLN A 255 -0.76 -29.78 -58.11
N CYS A 256 -1.15 -28.84 -57.24
CA CYS A 256 -1.71 -29.19 -55.94
C CYS A 256 -3.18 -29.62 -56.08
N GLY A 257 -3.52 -30.80 -55.57
CA GLY A 257 -4.87 -31.35 -55.51
C GLY A 257 -5.57 -31.15 -54.16
N GLY A 258 -5.02 -30.30 -53.30
CA GLY A 258 -5.45 -30.09 -51.92
C GLY A 258 -5.38 -31.39 -51.11
N PRO A 259 -6.49 -31.96 -50.61
CA PRO A 259 -6.47 -33.17 -49.80
C PRO A 259 -5.85 -34.40 -50.49
N ASP A 260 -5.84 -34.42 -51.82
CA ASP A 260 -5.23 -35.50 -52.62
C ASP A 260 -3.70 -35.33 -52.77
N GLY A 261 -3.14 -34.23 -52.25
CA GLY A 261 -1.72 -33.90 -52.33
C GLY A 261 -1.27 -33.47 -53.72
N TRP A 262 0.03 -33.60 -53.99
CA TRP A 262 0.59 -33.31 -55.30
C TRP A 262 0.12 -34.33 -56.34
N LEU A 263 -0.57 -33.84 -57.37
CA LEU A 263 -1.11 -34.67 -58.43
C LEU A 263 -0.03 -35.04 -59.45
N GLU A 264 -0.07 -36.29 -59.93
CA GLU A 264 0.77 -36.74 -61.04
C GLU A 264 0.56 -35.87 -62.29
N CYS A 265 1.66 -35.49 -62.94
CA CYS A 265 1.59 -34.62 -64.11
C CYS A 265 0.91 -35.32 -65.29
N THR A 266 -0.01 -34.61 -65.90
CA THR A 266 -0.74 -35.00 -67.11
C THR A 266 -0.04 -34.43 -68.35
N PRO A 267 -0.37 -34.89 -69.57
CA PRO A 267 0.16 -34.29 -70.79
C PRO A 267 -0.05 -32.77 -70.91
N ALA A 268 -1.04 -32.20 -70.23
CA ALA A 268 -1.28 -30.76 -70.23
C ALA A 268 -0.22 -29.98 -69.42
N ASP A 269 0.40 -30.62 -68.42
CA ASP A 269 1.36 -30.00 -67.51
C ASP A 269 2.76 -29.87 -68.13
N TYR A 270 3.09 -30.75 -69.07
CA TYR A 270 4.34 -30.72 -69.83
C TYR A 270 4.35 -29.68 -70.97
N GLY A 271 3.25 -28.95 -71.16
CA GLY A 271 3.16 -27.86 -72.11
C GLY A 271 2.73 -28.27 -73.53
N PRO A 272 2.62 -27.29 -74.44
CA PRO A 272 1.95 -27.47 -75.73
C PRO A 272 2.75 -28.27 -76.77
N HIS A 273 4.05 -28.45 -76.56
CA HIS A 273 4.96 -29.19 -77.45
C HIS A 273 5.17 -30.64 -77.01
N TYR A 274 4.66 -31.01 -75.83
CA TYR A 274 4.79 -32.37 -75.34
C TYR A 274 3.94 -33.35 -76.16
N GLU A 275 4.56 -34.46 -76.53
CA GLU A 275 3.98 -35.57 -77.27
C GLU A 275 4.27 -36.88 -76.51
N ILE A 276 3.31 -37.80 -76.42
CA ILE A 276 3.53 -39.08 -75.69
C ILE A 276 4.56 -39.97 -76.39
N ASN A 277 4.70 -39.82 -77.69
CA ASN A 277 5.82 -40.36 -78.47
C ASN A 277 6.18 -39.26 -79.46
N GLU A 278 7.46 -39.08 -79.74
CA GLU A 278 7.90 -38.04 -80.66
C GLU A 278 7.36 -38.27 -82.08
N THR A 279 6.45 -37.39 -82.49
CA THR A 279 5.81 -37.39 -83.79
C THR A 279 6.24 -36.24 -84.68
N THR A 280 6.66 -35.13 -84.07
CA THR A 280 7.32 -33.98 -84.69
C THR A 280 8.84 -34.20 -84.61
N CYS A 281 9.48 -34.44 -85.76
CA CYS A 281 10.83 -35.04 -85.85
C CYS A 281 11.80 -34.20 -86.70
N ASP A 282 11.53 -32.92 -86.81
CA ASP A 282 12.29 -31.96 -87.63
C ASP A 282 12.36 -30.57 -87.00
N ASP A 283 12.05 -30.44 -85.70
CA ASP A 283 11.95 -29.14 -85.01
C ASP A 283 13.09 -28.87 -84.02
N GLY A 284 13.99 -29.83 -83.79
CA GLY A 284 15.14 -29.68 -82.91
C GLY A 284 14.83 -29.88 -81.43
N LEU A 285 13.62 -30.32 -81.10
CA LEU A 285 13.14 -30.45 -79.73
C LEU A 285 13.01 -31.94 -79.34
N ASP A 286 13.17 -32.21 -78.05
CA ASP A 286 12.86 -33.50 -77.42
C ASP A 286 11.42 -33.38 -76.92
N ASN A 287 10.47 -33.81 -77.75
CA ASN A 287 9.05 -33.55 -77.58
C ASN A 287 8.37 -34.63 -76.72
N ASP A 288 8.96 -35.81 -76.55
CA ASP A 288 8.47 -36.84 -75.62
C ASP A 288 9.29 -36.97 -74.33
N CYS A 289 10.32 -36.14 -74.19
CA CYS A 289 11.10 -35.91 -72.98
C CYS A 289 11.88 -37.15 -72.52
N ASP A 290 12.39 -37.93 -73.47
CA ASP A 290 13.20 -39.12 -73.23
C ASP A 290 14.72 -38.84 -73.22
N GLY A 291 15.10 -37.59 -73.54
CA GLY A 291 16.48 -37.11 -73.59
C GLY A 291 17.12 -37.17 -74.98
N VAL A 292 16.36 -37.51 -76.02
CA VAL A 292 16.83 -37.59 -77.41
C VAL A 292 16.02 -36.65 -78.30
N THR A 293 16.62 -36.15 -79.38
CA THR A 293 15.97 -35.19 -80.30
C THR A 293 15.91 -35.73 -81.72
N ASP A 294 14.77 -35.60 -82.39
CA ASP A 294 14.52 -35.77 -83.82
C ASP A 294 15.14 -37.04 -84.45
N ALA A 295 16.17 -36.88 -85.28
CA ALA A 295 16.73 -37.95 -86.11
C ALA A 295 17.45 -39.02 -85.29
N ASP A 296 17.91 -38.67 -84.10
CA ASP A 296 18.52 -39.58 -83.15
C ASP A 296 17.47 -40.35 -82.35
N ASP A 297 16.21 -39.90 -82.37
CA ASP A 297 15.08 -40.46 -81.61
C ASP A 297 14.50 -41.75 -82.25
N PRO A 298 14.30 -42.85 -81.50
CA PRO A 298 13.73 -44.10 -82.02
C PRO A 298 12.29 -44.03 -82.53
N ASP A 299 11.46 -43.13 -82.01
CA ASP A 299 10.07 -42.94 -82.40
C ASP A 299 9.94 -42.11 -83.69
N CYS A 300 10.94 -41.28 -83.99
CA CYS A 300 11.12 -40.65 -85.29
C CYS A 300 11.65 -41.58 -86.39
N GLN A 301 12.34 -42.66 -86.03
CA GLN A 301 12.89 -43.62 -87.00
C GLN A 301 11.84 -44.54 -87.65
N LYS A 302 10.63 -44.62 -87.08
CA LYS A 302 9.54 -45.47 -87.59
C LYS A 302 8.66 -44.81 -88.66
N LYS A 303 8.95 -43.56 -89.05
CA LYS A 303 8.14 -42.77 -90.02
C LYS A 303 8.80 -42.51 -91.39
N LYS A 304 9.79 -43.31 -91.80
CA LYS A 304 10.30 -43.31 -93.18
C LYS A 304 9.50 -44.22 -94.11
#